data_AF-X0TW97-F1
#
_entry.id   AF-X0TW97-F1
#
_cell.length_a   1.000
_cell.length_b   1.000
_cell.length_c   1.000
_cell.angle_alpha   90.00
_cell.angle_beta   90.00
_cell.angle_gamma   90.00
#
_symmetry.space_group_name_H-M   'P 1'
#
loop_
_entity.id
_entity.type
_entity.pdbx_description
1 polymer ?
#
loop_
_entity_poly.entity_id
_entity_poly.type
_entity_poly.pdbx_seq_one_letter_code
_entity_poly.pdbx_strand_id
1 'polypeptide(L)'
;MDLDTVQIIQVTIAAILVGFSKTGVTGLGLIIVPLMASAFPAKASTGVLLPMLLFADLFAVGRYRRYTQWRLLGRLFPWVVPGIVLGYFALWRLPSERLAWLLAVMVLGLVVLRVVMARAGERIEA
;
A
#
# COMPACT_ATOMS: atom_id res chain seq x y z
N MET A 1 -5.32 24.38 -2.71
CA MET A 1 -5.88 23.03 -2.49
C MET A 1 -6.69 23.14 -1.22
N ASP A 2 -7.99 23.40 -1.36
CA ASP A 2 -8.88 23.41 -0.20
C ASP A 2 -9.15 21.94 0.14
N LEU A 3 -8.33 21.40 1.05
CA LEU A 3 -8.56 20.08 1.61
C LEU A 3 -9.83 20.17 2.45
N ASP A 4 -10.89 19.56 1.95
CA ASP A 4 -12.14 19.47 2.68
C ASP A 4 -11.92 18.70 4.00
N THR A 5 -12.71 19.02 5.03
CA THR A 5 -12.56 18.43 6.37
C THR A 5 -12.68 16.89 6.31
N VAL A 6 -13.50 16.39 5.39
CA VAL A 6 -13.68 14.97 5.10
C VAL A 6 -12.39 14.31 4.61
N GLN A 7 -11.64 14.97 3.72
CA GLN A 7 -10.38 14.43 3.19
C GLN A 7 -9.31 14.32 4.28
N ILE A 8 -9.23 15.31 5.17
CA ILE A 8 -8.28 15.29 6.30
C ILE A 8 -8.58 14.11 7.23
N ILE A 9 -9.87 13.86 7.52
CA ILE A 9 -10.29 12.72 8.34
C ILE A 9 -9.92 11.40 7.64
N GLN A 10 -10.21 11.27 6.34
CA GLN A 10 -9.88 10.06 5.57
C GLN A 10 -8.38 9.78 5.56
N VAL A 11 -7.54 10.80 5.30
CA VAL A 11 -6.08 10.67 5.29
C VAL A 11 -5.54 10.31 6.68
N THR A 12 -6.09 10.91 7.74
CA THR A 12 -5.67 10.63 9.12
C THR A 12 -6.00 9.18 9.51
N ILE A 13 -7.20 8.70 9.18
CA ILE A 13 -7.59 7.30 9.38
C ILE A 13 -6.67 6.38 8.58
N ALA A 14 -6.42 6.70 7.30
CA ALA A 14 -5.52 5.93 6.46
C ALA A 14 -4.10 5.87 7.05
N ALA A 15 -3.58 6.97 7.63
CA ALA A 15 -2.28 7.03 8.30
C ALA A 15 -2.16 6.03 9.43
N ILE A 16 -3.17 6.02 10.30
CA ILE A 16 -3.23 5.13 11.44
C ILE A 16 -3.29 3.67 10.96
N LEU A 17 -4.16 3.38 9.99
CA LEU A 17 -4.32 2.04 9.42
C LEU A 17 -3.03 1.56 8.72
N VAL A 18 -2.31 2.43 8.03
CA VAL A 18 -1.01 2.10 7.41
C VAL A 18 0.00 1.69 8.48
N GLY A 19 0.05 2.42 9.60
CA GLY A 19 0.88 2.04 10.75
C GLY A 19 0.55 0.63 11.26
N PHE A 20 -0.73 0.33 11.49
CA PHE A 20 -1.18 -1.00 11.91
C PHE A 20 -0.90 -2.09 10.86
N SER A 21 -0.99 -1.76 9.57
CA SER A 21 -0.69 -2.70 8.48
C SER A 21 0.77 -3.15 8.51
N LYS A 22 1.68 -2.32 9.03
CA LYS A 22 3.10 -2.64 9.20
C LYS A 22 3.42 -3.40 10.49
N THR A 23 2.54 -3.36 11.50
CA THR A 23 2.72 -4.09 12.78
C THR A 23 2.23 -5.54 12.72
N GLY A 24 1.86 -6.07 11.54
CA GLY A 24 1.49 -7.48 11.36
C GLY A 24 0.00 -7.75 11.19
N VAL A 25 -0.85 -6.70 11.22
CA VAL A 25 -2.28 -6.85 10.93
C VAL A 25 -2.47 -6.98 9.42
N THR A 26 -2.54 -8.23 8.95
CA THR A 26 -2.73 -8.48 7.52
C THR A 26 -4.14 -8.11 7.07
N GLY A 27 -4.29 -7.61 5.84
CA GLY A 27 -5.59 -7.29 5.25
C GLY A 27 -6.04 -5.83 5.37
N LEU A 28 -5.41 -5.01 6.22
CA LEU A 28 -5.72 -3.57 6.32
C LEU A 28 -5.50 -2.81 5.00
N GLY A 29 -4.53 -3.25 4.19
CA GLY A 29 -4.30 -2.69 2.84
C GLY A 29 -5.53 -2.73 1.93
N LEU A 30 -6.45 -3.69 2.10
CA LEU A 30 -7.70 -3.76 1.35
C LEU A 30 -8.67 -2.64 1.67
N ILE A 31 -8.58 -2.07 2.87
CA ILE A 31 -9.42 -0.97 3.33
C ILE A 31 -8.75 0.37 2.99
N ILE A 32 -7.44 0.46 3.20
CA ILE A 32 -6.65 1.68 2.99
C ILE A 32 -6.70 2.14 1.53
N VAL A 33 -6.56 1.22 0.57
CA VAL A 33 -6.47 1.57 -0.86
C VAL A 33 -7.77 2.18 -1.39
N PRO A 34 -8.96 1.58 -1.19
CA PRO A 34 -10.24 2.19 -1.59
C PRO A 34 -10.55 3.48 -0.83
N LEU A 35 -10.23 3.54 0.47
CA LEU A 35 -10.47 4.74 1.28
C LEU A 35 -9.68 5.95 0.75
N MET A 36 -8.44 5.75 0.33
CA MET A 36 -7.63 6.82 -0.26
C MET A 36 -8.04 7.12 -1.71
N ALA A 37 -8.50 6.12 -2.46
CA ALA A 37 -9.01 6.30 -3.82
C ALA A 37 -10.37 7.02 -3.88
N SER A 38 -11.16 7.00 -2.79
CA SER A 38 -12.38 7.82 -2.69
C SER A 38 -12.09 9.26 -2.30
N ALA A 39 -10.98 9.52 -1.59
CA ALA A 39 -10.53 10.85 -1.20
C ALA A 39 -9.82 11.60 -2.35
N PHE A 40 -9.04 10.89 -3.16
CA PHE A 40 -8.21 11.45 -4.23
C PHE A 40 -8.28 10.62 -5.52
N PRO A 41 -8.05 11.24 -6.70
CA PRO A 41 -7.82 10.50 -7.93
C PRO A 41 -6.72 9.45 -7.75
N ALA A 42 -6.86 8.28 -8.37
CA ALA A 42 -5.97 7.13 -8.20
C ALA A 42 -4.47 7.47 -8.19
N LYS A 43 -4.03 8.32 -9.14
CA LYS A 43 -2.63 8.74 -9.26
C LYS A 43 -2.14 9.57 -8.07
N ALA A 44 -2.99 10.48 -7.57
CA ALA A 44 -2.69 11.30 -6.40
C ALA A 44 -2.76 10.47 -5.11
N SER A 45 -3.75 9.58 -4.98
CA SER A 45 -3.90 8.66 -3.86
C SER A 45 -2.64 7.81 -3.64
N THR A 46 -2.15 7.13 -4.69
CA THR A 46 -0.90 6.35 -4.61
C THR A 46 0.32 7.24 -4.29
N GLY A 47 0.35 8.46 -4.84
CA GLY A 47 1.41 9.44 -4.59
C GLY A 47 1.51 9.88 -3.12
N VAL A 48 0.39 9.97 -2.40
CA VAL A 48 0.36 10.29 -0.96
C VAL A 48 0.63 9.05 -0.09
N LEU A 49 0.13 7.89 -0.51
CA LEU A 49 0.34 6.61 0.19
C LEU A 49 1.80 6.17 0.23
N LEU A 50 2.56 6.36 -0.85
CA LEU A 50 3.94 5.93 -0.93
C LEU A 50 4.86 6.57 0.13
N PRO A 51 4.90 7.91 0.31
CA PRO A 51 5.63 8.56 1.40
C PRO A 51 5.20 8.07 2.78
N MET A 52 3.89 7.89 2.99
CA MET A 52 3.35 7.41 4.27
C MET A 52 3.85 5.99 4.60
N LEU A 53 3.83 5.10 3.61
CA LEU A 53 4.38 3.74 3.74
C LEU A 53 5.88 3.76 4.02
N LEU A 54 6.63 4.61 3.30
CA LEU A 54 8.07 4.79 3.51
C LEU A 54 8.37 5.30 4.93
N PHE A 55 7.59 6.26 5.44
CA PHE A 55 7.73 6.75 6.81
C PHE A 55 7.47 5.65 7.84
N ALA A 56 6.41 4.83 7.63
CA ALA A 56 6.13 3.68 8.49
C ALA A 56 7.29 2.66 8.47
N ASP A 57 7.88 2.41 7.30
CA ASP A 57 9.05 1.54 7.14
C ASP A 57 10.28 2.08 7.84
N LEU A 58 10.58 3.37 7.69
CA LEU A 58 11.70 4.03 8.37
C LEU A 58 11.54 3.98 9.88
N PHE A 59 10.32 4.20 10.39
CA PHE A 59 10.04 4.10 11.82
C PHE A 59 10.23 2.66 12.32
N ALA A 60 9.75 1.67 11.57
CA ALA A 60 9.93 0.26 11.91
C ALA A 60 11.42 -0.13 11.94
N VAL A 61 12.20 0.25 10.92
CA VAL A 61 13.65 0.01 10.86
C VAL A 61 14.37 0.74 11.99
N GLY A 62 14.02 2.01 12.25
CA GLY A 62 14.61 2.81 13.32
C GLY A 62 14.39 2.20 14.71
N ARG A 63 13.18 1.68 14.98
CA ARG A 63 12.83 1.05 16.26
C ARG A 63 13.46 -0.34 16.43
N TYR A 64 13.59 -1.11 15.35
CA TYR A 64 14.16 -2.47 15.34
C TYR A 64 15.64 -2.53 14.96
N ARG A 65 16.33 -1.38 14.89
CA ARG A 65 17.73 -1.24 14.44
C ARG A 65 18.75 -2.21 15.05
N ARG A 66 18.48 -2.73 16.26
CA ARG A 66 19.36 -3.69 16.96
C ARG A 66 19.43 -5.07 16.29
N TYR A 67 18.44 -5.44 15.48
CA TYR A 67 18.38 -6.74 14.78
C TYR A 67 18.45 -6.60 13.25
N THR A 68 18.69 -5.39 12.74
CA THR A 68 18.66 -5.12 11.31
C THR A 68 19.99 -5.50 10.63
N GLN A 69 19.92 -6.41 9.67
CA GLN A 69 21.08 -6.81 8.86
C GLN A 69 21.27 -5.82 7.69
N TRP A 70 22.03 -4.74 7.93
CA TRP A 70 22.32 -3.70 6.92
C TRP A 70 22.90 -4.24 5.60
N ARG A 71 23.66 -5.34 5.67
CA ARG A 71 24.24 -6.01 4.50
C ARG A 71 23.17 -6.62 3.57
N LEU A 72 22.08 -7.13 4.13
CA LEU A 72 20.95 -7.66 3.35
C LEU A 72 20.19 -6.52 2.68
N LEU A 73 19.94 -5.43 3.40
CA LEU A 73 19.27 -4.24 2.88
C LEU A 73 20.04 -3.63 1.70
N GLY A 74 21.36 -3.47 1.84
CA GLY A 74 22.23 -2.98 0.77
C GLY A 74 22.27 -3.91 -0.45
N ARG A 75 22.17 -5.23 -0.26
CA ARG A 75 22.14 -6.22 -1.37
C ARG A 75 20.81 -6.21 -2.12
N LEU A 76 19.71 -5.85 -1.47
CA LEU A 76 18.39 -5.72 -2.10
C LEU A 76 18.27 -4.43 -2.92
N PHE A 77 18.91 -3.36 -2.47
CA PHE A 77 18.86 -2.05 -3.10
C PHE A 77 19.12 -2.05 -4.64
N PRO A 78 20.16 -2.71 -5.19
CA PRO A 78 20.41 -2.71 -6.63
C PRO A 78 19.31 -3.39 -7.46
N TRP A 79 18.52 -4.29 -6.86
CA TRP A 79 17.37 -4.92 -7.53
C TRP A 79 16.08 -4.10 -7.39
N VAL A 80 15.95 -3.35 -6.30
CA VAL A 80 14.79 -2.48 -6.04
C VAL A 80 14.80 -1.26 -6.95
N VAL A 81 15.97 -0.65 -7.16
CA VAL A 81 16.10 0.60 -7.95
C VAL A 81 15.52 0.44 -9.37
N PRO A 82 15.88 -0.58 -10.18
CA PRO A 82 15.29 -0.80 -11.49
C PRO A 82 13.76 -0.98 -11.43
N GLY A 83 13.25 -1.70 -10.42
CA GLY A 83 11.82 -1.91 -10.23
C GLY A 83 11.06 -0.61 -9.96
N ILE A 84 11.61 0.25 -9.09
CA ILE A 84 11.03 1.58 -8.80
C ILE A 84 11.05 2.45 -10.06
N VAL A 85 12.16 2.47 -10.79
CA VAL A 85 12.29 3.26 -12.03
C VAL A 85 11.29 2.81 -13.09
N LEU A 86 11.17 1.50 -13.31
CA LEU A 86 10.18 0.93 -14.24
C LEU A 86 8.74 1.25 -13.79
N GLY A 87 8.43 1.10 -12.51
CA GLY A 87 7.13 1.45 -11.93
C GLY A 87 6.79 2.93 -12.11
N TYR A 88 7.75 3.82 -11.88
CA TYR A 88 7.60 5.26 -12.10
C TYR A 88 7.26 5.57 -13.57
N PHE A 89 8.02 5.01 -14.53
CA PHE A 89 7.73 5.23 -15.96
C PHE A 89 6.39 4.65 -16.39
N ALA A 90 5.99 3.51 -15.84
CA ALA A 90 4.67 2.93 -16.10
C ALA A 90 3.56 3.87 -15.59
N LEU A 91 3.69 4.36 -14.35
CA LEU A 91 2.73 5.29 -13.74
C LEU A 91 2.69 6.66 -14.45
N TRP A 92 3.83 7.09 -14.98
CA TRP A 92 3.96 8.31 -15.76
C TRP A 92 3.17 8.22 -17.08
N ARG A 93 3.29 7.10 -17.80
CA ARG A 93 2.65 6.88 -19.10
C ARG A 93 1.14 6.59 -19.01
N LEU A 94 0.65 6.15 -17.86
CA LEU A 94 -0.76 5.80 -17.67
C LEU A 94 -1.63 7.04 -17.37
N PRO A 95 -2.76 7.24 -18.08
CA PRO A 95 -3.73 8.26 -17.72
C PRO A 95 -4.50 7.86 -16.46
N SER A 96 -5.00 8.86 -15.72
CA SER A 96 -5.64 8.70 -14.40
C SER A 96 -6.81 7.71 -14.41
N GLU A 97 -7.61 7.68 -15.47
CA GLU A 97 -8.75 6.76 -15.62
C GLU A 97 -8.33 5.29 -15.71
N ARG A 98 -7.31 4.99 -16.54
CA ARG A 98 -6.76 3.63 -16.65
C ARG A 98 -6.12 3.17 -15.36
N LEU A 99 -5.46 4.08 -14.64
CA LEU A 99 -4.88 3.76 -13.34
C LEU A 99 -5.95 3.45 -12.29
N ALA A 100 -7.04 4.22 -12.26
CA ALA A 100 -8.18 3.95 -11.39
C ALA A 100 -8.82 2.58 -11.68
N TRP A 101 -9.00 2.26 -12.97
CA TRP A 101 -9.50 0.95 -13.40
C TRP A 101 -8.56 -0.20 -12.98
N LEU A 102 -7.25 -0.04 -13.19
CA LEU A 102 -6.25 -1.02 -12.76
C LEU A 102 -6.27 -1.24 -11.24
N LEU A 103 -6.35 -0.16 -10.44
CA LEU A 103 -6.48 -0.26 -8.99
C LEU A 103 -7.77 -0.96 -8.58
N ALA A 104 -8.90 -0.64 -9.22
CA ALA A 104 -10.19 -1.29 -8.94
C ALA A 104 -10.12 -2.80 -9.21
N VAL A 105 -9.57 -3.21 -10.35
CA VAL A 105 -9.40 -4.64 -10.69
C VAL A 105 -8.45 -5.32 -9.71
N MET A 106 -7.35 -4.68 -9.33
CA MET A 106 -6.39 -5.23 -8.37
C MET A 106 -7.01 -5.43 -6.99
N VAL A 107 -7.73 -4.44 -6.47
CA VAL A 107 -8.44 -4.55 -5.18
C VAL A 107 -9.50 -5.64 -5.25
N LEU A 108 -10.32 -5.67 -6.31
CA LEU A 108 -11.34 -6.69 -6.50
C LEU A 108 -10.72 -8.09 -6.56
N GLY A 109 -9.63 -8.26 -7.30
CA GLY A 109 -8.89 -9.51 -7.39
C GLY A 109 -8.34 -9.97 -6.05
N LEU A 110 -7.79 -9.05 -5.24
CA LEU A 110 -7.32 -9.36 -3.89
C LEU A 110 -8.48 -9.73 -2.94
N VAL A 111 -9.64 -9.07 -3.05
CA VAL A 111 -10.84 -9.43 -2.29
C VAL A 111 -11.31 -10.84 -2.65
N VAL A 112 -11.42 -11.15 -3.96
CA VAL A 112 -11.78 -12.50 -4.43
C VAL A 112 -10.77 -13.52 -3.92
N LEU A 113 -9.47 -13.26 -4.05
CA LEU A 113 -8.42 -14.14 -3.57
C LEU A 113 -8.52 -14.38 -2.05
N ARG A 114 -8.77 -13.32 -1.26
CA ARG A 114 -8.99 -13.45 0.18
C ARG A 114 -10.20 -14.32 0.52
N VAL A 115 -11.32 -14.13 -0.17
CA VAL A 115 -12.54 -14.93 0.04
C VAL A 115 -12.30 -16.39 -0.34
N VAL A 116 -11.62 -16.65 -1.46
CA VAL A 116 -11.28 -18.00 -1.89
C VAL A 116 -10.34 -18.67 -0.90
N MET A 117 -9.29 -17.98 -0.45
CA MET A 117 -8.36 -18.52 0.56
C MET A 117 -9.04 -18.75 1.91
N ALA A 118 -9.97 -17.88 2.33
CA ALA A 118 -10.75 -18.10 3.55
C ALA A 118 -11.59 -19.38 3.46
N ARG A 119 -12.27 -19.60 2.33
CA ARG A 119 -13.06 -20.82 2.08
C ARG A 119 -12.19 -22.07 1.89
N ALA A 120 -10.98 -21.92 1.36
CA ALA A 120 -10.04 -23.03 1.21
C ALA A 120 -9.43 -23.45 2.56
N GLY A 121 -9.22 -22.50 3.48
CA GLY A 121 -8.82 -22.77 4.86
C GLY A 121 -9.86 -23.59 5.63
N GLU A 122 -11.15 -23.27 5.47
CA GLU A 122 -12.25 -24.04 6.07
C GLU A 122 -12.33 -25.50 5.58
N ARG A 123 -11.83 -25.81 4.37
CA ARG A 123 -11.82 -27.17 3.81
C ARG A 123 -10.67 -28.05 4.30
N ILE A 124 -9.66 -27.50 4.97
CA ILE A 124 -8.51 -28.26 5.49
C ILE A 124 -8.75 -28.67 6.95
N GLU A 125 -9.65 -27.98 7.66
CA GLU A 125 -10.03 -28.26 9.05
C GLU A 125 -11.29 -29.13 9.20
N ALA A 126 -11.94 -29.54 8.09
CA ALA A 126 -13.12 -30.41 8.05
C ALA A 126 -12.80 -31.79 7.47
#